data_AF-A0A843F2X9-F1
#
_entry.id   AF-A0A843F2X9-F1
#
_cell.length_a   1.000
_cell.length_b   1.000
_cell.length_c   1.000
_cell.angle_alpha   90.00
_cell.angle_beta   90.00
_cell.angle_gamma   90.00
#
_symmetry.space_group_name_H-M   'P 1'
#
loop_
_entity.id
_entity.type
_entity.pdbx_description
1 polymer ?
#
loop_
_entity_poly.entity_id
_entity_poly.type
_entity_poly.pdbx_seq_one_letter_code
_entity_poly.pdbx_strand_id
1 'polypeptide(L)'
;TYDVNSSINYMILTQVLRAIGAGLGLMPAVTWTISVVSGNVEDATAINNTVRQIIGAIGSALAVVLMAVFAGGNVDHNAISVTAFGETSIVMSILAVVMLVIVILFVHDDVEKVEV
;
A
#
# COMPACT_ATOMS: atom_id res chain seq x y z
N THR A 1 -10.11 -12.32 -10.48
CA THR A 1 -10.00 -11.02 -11.16
C THR A 1 -11.37 -10.36 -11.15
N TYR A 2 -11.46 -9.04 -11.23
CA TYR A 2 -12.75 -8.35 -11.31
C TYR A 2 -13.30 -8.47 -12.74
N ASP A 3 -14.58 -8.81 -12.87
CA ASP A 3 -15.30 -8.88 -14.15
C ASP A 3 -16.62 -8.12 -14.02
N VAL A 4 -17.23 -7.74 -15.15
CA VAL A 4 -18.52 -7.02 -15.21
C VAL A 4 -19.67 -7.78 -14.55
N ASN A 5 -19.56 -9.10 -14.42
CA ASN A 5 -20.54 -9.94 -13.74
C ASN A 5 -20.29 -10.08 -12.22
N SER A 6 -19.21 -9.48 -11.70
CA SER A 6 -18.88 -9.58 -10.28
C SER A 6 -19.94 -8.84 -9.45
N SER A 7 -20.43 -9.50 -8.40
CA SER A 7 -21.40 -8.88 -7.49
C SER A 7 -20.78 -7.67 -6.78
N ILE A 8 -21.55 -6.60 -6.64
CA ILE A 8 -21.17 -5.39 -5.90
C ILE A 8 -20.74 -5.74 -4.46
N ASN A 9 -21.41 -6.70 -3.82
CA ASN A 9 -21.08 -7.15 -2.46
C ASN A 9 -19.68 -7.75 -2.37
N TYR A 10 -19.26 -8.51 -3.39
CA TYR A 10 -17.92 -9.07 -3.46
C TYR A 10 -16.87 -7.96 -3.62
N MET A 11 -17.12 -6.98 -4.51
CA MET A 11 -16.22 -5.85 -4.68
C MET A 11 -16.05 -5.06 -3.38
N ILE A 12 -17.14 -4.73 -2.70
CA ILE A 12 -17.11 -4.02 -1.42
C ILE A 12 -16.29 -4.79 -0.39
N LEU A 13 -16.56 -6.08 -0.20
CA LEU A 13 -15.85 -6.90 0.78
C LEU A 13 -14.34 -6.91 0.52
N THR A 14 -13.91 -7.08 -0.73
CA THR A 14 -12.48 -7.07 -1.08
C THR A 14 -11.83 -5.71 -0.82
N GLN A 15 -12.53 -4.59 -1.05
CA GLN A 15 -12.01 -3.26 -0.77
C GLN A 15 -11.91 -2.97 0.73
N VAL A 16 -12.89 -3.42 1.51
CA VAL A 16 -12.87 -3.26 2.98
C VAL A 16 -11.69 -4.01 3.58
N LEU A 17 -11.48 -5.27 3.18
CA LEU A 17 -10.35 -6.07 3.66
C LEU A 17 -9.00 -5.41 3.34
N ARG A 18 -8.87 -4.84 2.13
CA ARG A 18 -7.68 -4.11 1.71
C ARG A 18 -7.44 -2.85 2.56
N ALA A 19 -8.48 -2.08 2.84
CA ALA A 19 -8.38 -0.87 3.67
C ALA A 19 -7.98 -1.19 5.11
N ILE A 20 -8.55 -2.26 5.69
CA ILE A 20 -8.16 -2.73 7.03
C ILE A 20 -6.69 -3.14 7.05
N GLY A 21 -6.25 -3.94 6.06
CA GLY A 21 -4.85 -4.37 5.97
C GLY A 21 -3.88 -3.18 5.86
N ALA A 22 -4.20 -2.19 5.04
CA ALA A 22 -3.39 -0.98 4.91
C ALA A 22 -3.29 -0.19 6.24
N GLY A 23 -4.40 -0.07 6.98
CA GLY A 23 -4.42 0.59 8.29
C GLY A 23 -3.59 -0.16 9.34
N LEU A 24 -3.73 -1.48 9.40
CA LEU A 24 -3.01 -2.33 10.35
C LEU A 24 -1.49 -2.34 10.11
N GLY A 25 -1.04 -2.19 8.87
CA GLY A 25 0.39 -2.07 8.56
C GLY A 25 0.96 -0.68 8.85
N LEU A 26 0.19 0.38 8.55
CA LEU A 26 0.69 1.76 8.65
C LEU A 26 0.91 2.20 10.10
N MET A 27 0.00 1.88 11.02
CA MET A 27 0.11 2.30 12.41
C MET A 27 1.40 1.81 13.13
N PRO A 28 1.73 0.50 13.14
CA PRO A 28 2.96 0.04 13.79
C PRO A 28 4.20 0.59 13.11
N ALA A 29 4.22 0.71 11.78
CA ALA A 29 5.36 1.29 11.05
C ALA A 29 5.63 2.74 11.46
N VAL A 30 4.59 3.56 11.59
CA VAL A 30 4.72 4.95 12.05
C VAL A 30 5.17 5.00 13.51
N THR A 31 4.60 4.17 14.38
CA THR A 31 4.97 4.11 15.80
C THR A 31 6.44 3.73 15.99
N TRP A 32 6.92 2.69 15.30
CA TRP A 32 8.33 2.28 15.34
C TRP A 32 9.24 3.38 14.83
N THR A 33 8.88 4.03 13.72
CA THR A 33 9.69 5.09 13.12
C THR A 33 9.91 6.26 14.09
N ILE A 34 8.87 6.68 14.81
CA ILE A 34 8.97 7.79 15.75
C ILE A 34 9.65 7.38 17.06
N SER A 35 9.53 6.12 17.50
CA SER A 35 10.16 5.67 18.76
C SER A 35 11.69 5.61 18.71
N VAL A 36 12.31 5.53 17.52
CA VAL A 36 13.78 5.55 17.38
C VAL A 36 14.38 6.94 17.67
N VAL A 37 13.55 7.98 17.72
CA VAL A 37 14.00 9.36 17.88
C VAL A 37 13.94 9.77 19.35
N SER A 38 15.10 10.02 19.97
CA SER A 38 15.23 10.42 21.38
C SER A 38 15.16 11.94 21.64
N GLY A 39 14.97 12.77 20.60
CA GLY A 39 14.79 14.22 20.68
C GLY A 39 14.29 14.84 19.36
N ASN A 40 13.61 16.00 19.41
CA ASN A 40 12.93 16.65 18.26
C ASN A 40 11.82 15.81 17.61
N VAL A 41 10.92 15.26 18.44
CA VAL A 41 9.75 14.47 18.00
C VAL A 41 8.85 15.26 17.05
N GLU A 42 8.78 16.59 17.19
CA GLU A 42 8.03 17.48 16.30
C GLU A 42 8.55 17.43 14.86
N ASP A 43 9.87 17.58 14.67
CA ASP A 43 10.53 17.50 13.37
C ASP A 43 10.43 16.09 12.78
N ALA A 44 10.64 15.05 13.60
CA ALA A 44 10.49 13.66 13.17
C ALA A 44 9.07 13.34 12.70
N THR A 45 8.06 13.88 13.39
CA THR A 45 6.65 13.75 13.00
C THR A 45 6.36 14.48 11.70
N ALA A 46 6.93 15.69 11.50
CA ALA A 46 6.80 16.43 10.25
C ALA A 46 7.42 15.69 9.06
N ILE A 47 8.61 15.10 9.25
CA ILE A 47 9.29 14.29 8.23
C ILE A 47 8.46 13.05 7.92
N ASN A 48 8.02 12.30 8.93
CA ASN A 48 7.21 11.10 8.75
C ASN A 48 5.89 11.40 8.00
N ASN A 49 5.24 12.52 8.31
CA ASN A 49 4.06 12.98 7.57
C ASN A 49 4.37 13.31 6.11
N THR A 50 5.53 13.89 5.82
CA THR A 50 5.95 14.23 4.46
C THR A 50 6.29 12.97 3.66
N VAL A 51 7.04 12.04 4.26
CA VAL A 51 7.36 10.74 3.64
C VAL A 51 6.09 9.97 3.28
N ARG A 52 5.10 9.92 4.19
CA ARG A 52 3.82 9.27 3.90
C ARG A 52 3.09 9.91 2.71
N GLN A 53 3.09 11.24 2.62
CA GLN A 53 2.48 11.95 1.51
C GLN A 53 3.19 11.65 0.18
N ILE A 54 4.53 11.64 0.17
CA ILE A 54 5.32 11.30 -1.01
C ILE A 54 5.01 9.87 -1.47
N ILE A 55 5.05 8.89 -0.55
CA ILE A 55 4.76 7.50 -0.86
C ILE A 55 3.31 7.33 -1.36
N GLY A 56 2.35 8.04 -0.75
CA GLY A 56 0.96 8.04 -1.20
C GLY A 56 0.79 8.60 -2.63
N ALA A 57 1.49 9.68 -2.96
CA ALA A 57 1.49 10.24 -4.30
C ALA A 57 2.10 9.29 -5.33
N ILE A 58 3.24 8.66 -5.01
CA ILE A 58 3.90 7.67 -5.87
C ILE A 58 2.98 6.46 -6.10
N GLY A 59 2.41 5.89 -5.03
CA GLY A 59 1.51 4.73 -5.12
C GLY A 59 0.27 5.01 -5.96
N SER A 60 -0.33 6.19 -5.81
CA SER A 60 -1.46 6.63 -6.63
C SER A 60 -1.08 6.76 -8.10
N ALA A 61 0.04 7.43 -8.41
CA ALA A 61 0.52 7.58 -9.78
C ALA A 61 0.79 6.22 -10.46
N LEU A 62 1.40 5.28 -9.74
CA LEU A 62 1.63 3.92 -10.23
C LEU A 62 0.31 3.19 -10.55
N ALA A 63 -0.69 3.28 -9.69
CA ALA A 63 -2.00 2.67 -9.92
C ALA A 63 -2.66 3.21 -11.19
N VAL A 64 -2.63 4.54 -11.38
CA VAL A 64 -3.22 5.21 -12.55
C VAL A 64 -2.49 4.81 -13.83
N VAL A 65 -1.16 4.81 -13.83
CA VAL A 65 -0.37 4.44 -15.02
C VAL A 65 -0.62 2.98 -15.40
N LEU A 66 -0.62 2.05 -14.45
CA LEU A 66 -0.89 0.65 -14.73
C LEU A 66 -2.29 0.44 -15.30
N MET A 67 -3.29 1.10 -14.70
CA MET A 67 -4.66 1.04 -15.20
C MET A 67 -4.76 1.58 -16.63
N ALA A 68 -4.12 2.72 -16.92
CA ALA A 68 -4.11 3.30 -18.26
C ALA A 68 -3.43 2.38 -19.29
N VAL A 69 -2.32 1.73 -18.92
CA VAL A 69 -1.62 0.76 -19.79
C VAL A 69 -2.50 -0.44 -20.09
N PHE A 70 -3.13 -1.05 -19.08
CA PHE A 70 -4.00 -2.21 -19.27
C PHE A 70 -5.32 -1.88 -19.99
N ALA A 71 -5.82 -0.65 -19.85
CA ALA A 71 -6.99 -0.16 -20.59
C ALA A 71 -6.64 0.34 -22.01
N GLY A 72 -5.37 0.30 -22.43
CA GLY A 72 -4.94 0.82 -23.73
C GLY A 72 -5.24 2.31 -23.91
N GLY A 73 -5.19 3.08 -22.83
CA GLY A 73 -5.51 4.51 -22.79
C GLY A 73 -7.00 4.86 -22.77
N ASN A 74 -7.90 3.88 -22.84
CA ASN A 74 -9.35 4.10 -22.91
C ASN A 74 -10.04 3.73 -21.58
N VAL A 75 -9.84 4.56 -20.56
CA VAL A 75 -10.51 4.39 -19.26
C VAL A 75 -11.90 5.02 -19.31
N ASP A 76 -12.91 4.17 -19.52
CA ASP A 76 -14.31 4.57 -19.65
C ASP A 76 -15.26 3.64 -18.86
N HIS A 77 -16.57 3.91 -18.87
CA HIS A 77 -17.58 3.04 -18.25
C HIS A 77 -17.86 1.77 -19.10
N ASN A 78 -16.85 0.92 -19.26
CA ASN A 78 -16.90 -0.26 -20.13
C ASN A 78 -16.27 -1.50 -19.46
N ALA A 79 -16.45 -2.67 -20.09
CA ALA A 79 -15.89 -3.93 -19.60
C ALA A 79 -14.36 -3.97 -19.61
N ILE A 80 -13.73 -3.21 -20.50
CA ILE A 80 -12.27 -3.14 -20.64
C ILE A 80 -11.66 -2.48 -19.40
N SER A 81 -12.24 -1.38 -18.92
CA SER A 81 -11.81 -0.70 -17.69
C SER A 81 -11.96 -1.57 -16.45
N VAL A 82 -13.04 -2.35 -16.37
CA VAL A 82 -13.26 -3.28 -15.24
C VAL A 82 -12.22 -4.39 -15.24
N THR A 83 -11.92 -4.94 -16.42
CA THR A 83 -10.88 -5.96 -16.58
C THR A 83 -9.50 -5.37 -16.26
N ALA A 84 -9.19 -4.17 -16.77
CA ALA A 84 -7.94 -3.46 -16.52
C ALA A 84 -7.75 -3.15 -15.02
N PHE A 85 -8.83 -2.84 -14.29
CA PHE A 85 -8.81 -2.71 -12.84
C PHE A 85 -8.49 -4.04 -12.14
N GLY A 86 -9.06 -5.16 -12.63
CA GLY A 86 -8.71 -6.52 -12.23
C GLY A 86 -7.22 -6.80 -12.33
N GLU A 87 -6.65 -6.56 -13.51
CA GLU A 87 -5.23 -6.79 -13.79
C GLU A 87 -4.33 -5.86 -12.96
N THR A 88 -4.68 -4.57 -12.88
CA THR A 88 -3.97 -3.60 -12.03
C THR A 88 -3.96 -4.03 -10.57
N SER A 89 -5.09 -4.52 -10.07
CA SER A 89 -5.20 -5.02 -8.70
C SER A 89 -4.31 -6.23 -8.46
N ILE A 90 -4.15 -7.14 -9.43
CA ILE A 90 -3.26 -8.30 -9.30
C ILE A 90 -1.80 -7.85 -9.24
N VAL A 91 -1.39 -6.94 -10.14
CA VAL A 91 -0.01 -6.40 -10.15
C VAL A 91 0.32 -5.72 -8.82
N MET A 92 -0.58 -4.88 -8.30
CA MET A 92 -0.40 -4.24 -7.01
C MET A 92 -0.35 -5.24 -5.85
N SER A 93 -1.14 -6.32 -5.91
CA SER A 93 -1.08 -7.39 -4.93
C SER A 93 0.25 -8.16 -4.98
N ILE A 94 0.80 -8.41 -6.17
CA ILE A 94 2.12 -9.03 -6.31
C ILE A 94 3.19 -8.13 -5.68
N LEU A 95 3.18 -6.82 -5.98
CA LEU A 95 4.10 -5.86 -5.38
C LEU A 95 3.98 -5.85 -3.84
N ALA A 96 2.75 -5.90 -3.31
CA ALA A 96 2.53 -5.99 -1.87
C ALA A 96 3.09 -7.29 -1.25
N VAL A 97 2.96 -8.42 -1.94
CA VAL A 97 3.55 -9.71 -1.51
C VAL A 97 5.08 -9.66 -1.56
N VAL A 98 5.68 -9.07 -2.60
CA VAL A 98 7.14 -8.88 -2.65
C VAL A 98 7.62 -8.02 -1.48
N MET A 99 6.93 -6.92 -1.19
CA MET A 99 7.25 -6.08 -0.03
C MET A 99 7.08 -6.82 1.29
N LEU A 100 6.04 -7.65 1.44
CA LEU A 100 5.85 -8.49 2.61
C LEU A 100 7.02 -9.46 2.81
N VAL A 101 7.49 -10.12 1.73
CA VAL A 101 8.63 -11.03 1.78
C VAL A 101 9.90 -10.29 2.19
N ILE A 102 10.15 -9.11 1.63
CA ILE A 102 11.30 -8.28 2.02
C ILE A 102 11.23 -7.92 3.50
N VAL A 103 10.07 -7.49 4.00
CA VAL A 103 9.89 -7.15 5.42
C VAL A 103 10.16 -8.36 6.32
N ILE A 104 9.61 -9.53 5.99
CA ILE A 104 9.82 -10.75 6.79
C ILE A 104 11.30 -11.18 6.81
N LEU A 105 12.04 -10.97 5.71
CA LEU A 105 13.44 -11.38 5.61
C LEU A 105 14.44 -10.36 6.16
N PHE A 106 14.12 -9.06 6.15
CA PHE A 106 15.07 -8.01 6.54
C PHE A 106 14.78 -7.39 7.90
N VAL A 107 13.54 -7.41 8.38
CA VAL A 107 13.21 -6.92 9.72
C VAL A 107 13.51 -8.02 10.73
N HIS A 108 14.73 -8.01 11.24
CA HIS A 108 15.14 -8.76 12.41
C HIS A 108 15.37 -7.78 13.55
N ASP A 109 14.72 -8.00 14.69
CA ASP A 109 14.99 -7.23 15.90
C ASP A 109 16.37 -7.64 16.44
N ASP A 110 17.40 -6.84 16.19
CA ASP A 110 18.62 -6.91 16.98
C ASP A 110 18.30 -6.33 18.36
N VAL A 111 18.09 -7.22 19.32
CA VAL A 111 17.92 -6.87 20.73
C VAL A 111 19.23 -6.24 21.20
N GLU A 112 19.30 -4.91 21.14
CA GLU A 112 20.41 -4.17 21.71
C GLU A 112 20.44 -4.44 23.21
N LYS A 113 21.45 -5.20 23.65
CA LYS A 113 21.69 -5.46 25.06
C LYS A 113 22.09 -4.14 25.70
N VAL A 114 21.13 -3.51 26.38
CA VAL A 114 21.39 -2.38 27.26
C VAL A 114 22.29 -2.91 28.39
N GLU A 115 23.61 -2.68 28.29
CA GLU A 115 24.51 -2.86 29.42
C GLU A 115 24.15 -1.81 30.49
N VAL A 116 23.83 -2.33 31.66
CA VAL A 116 23.36 -1.60 32.86
C VAL A 116 24.51 -0.89 33.56
#